data_AF-U6KZB8-F1
#
_entry.id   AF-U6KZB8-F1
#
_cell.length_a   1.000
_cell.length_b   1.000
_cell.length_c   1.000
_cell.angle_alpha   90.00
_cell.angle_beta   90.00
_cell.angle_gamma   90.00
#
_symmetry.space_group_name_H-M   'P 1'
#
loop_
_entity.id
_entity.type
_entity.pdbx_description
1 polymer ?
#
loop_
_entity_poly.entity_id
_entity_poly.type
_entity_poly.pdbx_seq_one_letter_code
_entity_poly.pdbx_strand_id
1 'polypeptide(L)'
;MFLQVLVEFAILAAIGASGAAGSAGKPAVEVSSLRLGWYLSDVEKALRTFQSRWRLSSDFVKREFEDLYTYWGLLSEPGGPDLLVLLRQQVEAVRNCPFPPDSSKKAQTDFALHLLLLRAVCSAANSRLKDLESLQALRAAAGLQQQQQEWESSFLESAAASAALSGAEKPGVTAADFLLSLGIPVTTGLPESTVNADLAKKFELLFAAPTRNTVNDYAVKSDFFSFFEAFNAFPFQNSVAFEAYKVPCSDSWFPTQELASAASQLSLEAANAELLQREEQAQQLAHHWSTPVVLAAAQQQQQQNRAAFEARKKQRSKQIRTLLTQVGPRNELLLAAIALL
;
A
#
# COMPACT_ATOMS: atom_id res chain seq x y z
N MET A 1 18.01 -3.56 0.90
CA MET A 1 16.72 -2.95 0.51
C MET A 1 16.07 -2.21 1.69
N PHE A 2 16.02 -2.78 2.89
CA PHE A 2 15.51 -2.13 4.11
C PHE A 2 16.16 -0.78 4.46
N LEU A 3 17.49 -0.67 4.37
CA LEU A 3 18.21 0.59 4.63
C LEU A 3 17.81 1.73 3.67
N GLN A 4 17.47 1.41 2.42
CA GLN A 4 17.03 2.42 1.45
C GLN A 4 15.58 2.85 1.72
N VAL A 5 14.73 1.92 2.15
CA VAL A 5 13.37 2.20 2.62
C VAL A 5 13.39 3.04 3.90
N LEU A 6 14.25 2.74 4.87
CA LEU A 6 14.42 3.53 6.10
C LEU A 6 14.94 4.96 5.83
N VAL A 7 15.80 5.14 4.83
CA VAL A 7 16.26 6.47 4.40
C VAL A 7 15.11 7.28 3.76
N GLU A 8 14.26 6.65 2.95
CA GLU A 8 13.04 7.29 2.41
C GLU A 8 12.04 7.65 3.53
N PHE A 9 11.92 6.81 4.57
CA PHE A 9 11.13 7.09 5.77
C PHE A 9 11.71 8.23 6.63
N ALA A 10 13.03 8.31 6.77
CA ALA A 10 13.70 9.38 7.50
C ALA A 10 13.54 10.75 6.81
N ILE A 11 13.54 10.77 5.47
CA ILE A 11 13.26 11.98 4.69
C ILE A 11 11.80 12.45 4.90
N LEU A 12 10.84 11.53 4.96
CA LEU A 12 9.44 11.85 5.25
C LEU A 12 9.22 12.35 6.69
N ALA A 13 9.98 11.84 7.66
CA ALA A 13 9.92 12.31 9.05
C ALA A 13 10.56 13.70 9.25
N ALA A 14 11.61 14.03 8.50
CA ALA A 14 12.34 15.30 8.61
C ALA A 14 11.56 16.52 8.08
N ILE A 15 10.53 16.32 7.24
CA ILE A 15 9.70 17.40 6.67
C ILE A 15 8.68 17.95 7.70
N GLY A 16 8.49 17.28 8.84
CA GLY A 16 7.42 17.59 9.81
C GLY A 16 7.64 18.77 10.77
N ALA A 17 8.68 19.59 10.62
CA ALA A 17 8.98 20.67 11.57
C ALA A 17 8.89 22.08 10.95
N SER A 18 7.68 22.53 10.63
CA SER A 18 7.42 23.96 10.39
C SER A 18 5.98 24.32 10.75
N GLY A 19 5.84 25.17 11.76
CA GLY A 19 4.57 25.53 12.36
C GLY A 19 3.83 26.64 11.62
N ALA A 20 2.51 26.45 11.46
CA ALA A 20 1.53 27.52 11.33
C ALA A 20 0.14 26.99 11.73
N ALA A 21 -0.16 26.98 13.03
CA ALA A 21 -1.41 26.45 13.60
C ALA A 21 -2.68 27.29 13.28
N GLY A 22 -2.61 28.27 12.39
CA GLY A 22 -3.71 29.21 12.11
C GLY A 22 -4.66 28.83 10.97
N SER A 23 -4.39 27.75 10.20
CA SER A 23 -5.17 27.45 8.98
C SER A 23 -5.40 25.96 8.66
N ALA A 24 -5.02 25.04 9.56
CA ALA A 24 -5.17 23.60 9.31
C ALA A 24 -6.63 23.22 9.00
N GLY A 25 -6.83 22.44 7.94
CA GLY A 25 -8.15 21.98 7.50
C GLY A 25 -8.83 22.87 6.45
N LYS A 26 -8.29 24.07 6.18
CA LYS A 26 -8.68 24.89 5.03
C LYS A 26 -7.70 24.71 3.88
N PRO A 27 -8.19 24.59 2.63
CA PRO A 27 -7.31 24.37 1.50
C PRO A 27 -6.51 25.63 1.13
N ALA A 28 -5.20 25.48 1.03
CA ALA A 28 -4.21 26.40 0.50
C ALA A 28 -3.49 25.73 -0.69
N VAL A 29 -4.11 25.79 -1.87
CA VAL A 29 -3.52 25.29 -3.13
C VAL A 29 -3.15 26.47 -4.01
N GLU A 30 -2.02 26.37 -4.70
CA GLU A 30 -1.66 27.34 -5.75
C GLU A 30 -2.62 27.18 -6.92
N VAL A 31 -3.43 28.22 -7.16
CA VAL A 31 -4.46 28.21 -8.19
C VAL A 31 -4.16 29.29 -9.24
N SER A 32 -4.02 28.85 -10.49
CA SER A 32 -4.01 29.67 -11.70
C SER A 32 -4.44 28.79 -12.86
N SER A 33 -5.00 29.37 -13.93
CA SER A 33 -5.38 28.61 -15.13
C SER A 33 -4.24 27.74 -15.66
N LEU A 34 -3.01 28.27 -15.67
CA LEU A 34 -1.80 27.51 -16.00
C LEU A 34 -1.62 26.32 -15.05
N ARG A 35 -1.63 26.54 -13.72
CA ARG A 35 -1.46 25.46 -12.74
C ARG A 35 -2.54 24.38 -12.82
N LEU A 36 -3.81 24.77 -13.03
CA LEU A 36 -4.91 23.83 -13.21
C LEU A 36 -4.70 22.96 -14.46
N GLY A 37 -4.20 23.54 -15.55
CA GLY A 37 -3.82 22.79 -16.75
C GLY A 37 -2.69 21.77 -16.51
N TRP A 38 -1.70 22.14 -15.69
CA TRP A 38 -0.64 21.21 -15.27
C TRP A 38 -1.19 20.06 -14.43
N TYR A 39 -2.04 20.35 -13.44
CA TYR A 39 -2.67 19.30 -12.62
C TYR A 39 -3.49 18.34 -13.47
N LEU A 40 -4.27 18.83 -14.45
CA LEU A 40 -5.02 17.98 -15.36
C LEU A 40 -4.10 17.06 -16.18
N SER A 41 -3.03 17.62 -16.74
CA SER A 41 -2.01 16.83 -17.46
C SER A 41 -1.39 15.74 -16.57
N ASP A 42 -1.13 16.04 -15.30
CA ASP A 42 -0.61 15.08 -14.33
C ASP A 42 -1.62 13.96 -14.02
N VAL A 43 -2.91 14.30 -13.85
CA VAL A 43 -3.97 13.29 -13.69
C VAL A 43 -4.02 12.36 -14.90
N GLU A 44 -4.04 12.91 -16.11
CA GLU A 44 -4.07 12.11 -17.33
C GLU A 44 -2.84 11.22 -17.46
N LYS A 45 -1.65 11.72 -17.11
CA LYS A 45 -0.42 10.94 -17.10
C LYS A 45 -0.49 9.80 -16.09
N ALA A 46 -0.99 10.06 -14.87
CA ALA A 46 -1.18 9.04 -13.85
C ALA A 46 -2.17 7.95 -14.32
N LEU A 47 -3.31 8.35 -14.90
CA LEU A 47 -4.29 7.43 -15.47
C LEU A 47 -3.71 6.60 -16.62
N ARG A 48 -3.00 7.22 -17.58
CA ARG A 48 -2.34 6.49 -18.68
C ARG A 48 -1.30 5.49 -18.17
N THR A 49 -0.57 5.86 -17.11
CA THR A 49 0.41 4.97 -16.47
C THR A 49 -0.28 3.76 -15.85
N PHE A 50 -1.35 3.98 -15.08
CA PHE A 50 -2.14 2.90 -14.49
C PHE A 50 -2.76 2.00 -15.56
N GLN A 51 -3.40 2.57 -16.59
CA GLN A 51 -3.97 1.82 -17.73
C GLN A 51 -2.93 0.96 -18.45
N SER A 52 -1.77 1.53 -18.74
CA SER A 52 -0.71 0.83 -19.47
C SER A 52 -0.22 -0.36 -18.65
N ARG A 53 -0.02 -0.15 -17.33
CA ARG A 53 0.38 -1.23 -16.43
C ARG A 53 -0.71 -2.29 -16.31
N TRP A 54 -1.96 -1.88 -16.05
CA TRP A 54 -3.12 -2.77 -15.97
C TRP A 54 -3.20 -3.70 -17.18
N ARG A 55 -3.04 -3.15 -18.39
CA ARG A 55 -3.04 -3.94 -19.63
C ARG A 55 -1.91 -4.97 -19.68
N LEU A 56 -0.73 -4.65 -19.15
CA LEU A 56 0.45 -5.51 -19.14
C LEU A 56 0.46 -6.51 -17.98
N SER A 57 -0.29 -6.26 -16.91
CA SER A 57 -0.40 -7.15 -15.76
C SER A 57 -1.09 -8.47 -16.12
N SER A 58 -0.67 -9.54 -15.45
CA SER A 58 -1.29 -10.87 -15.61
C SER A 58 -2.73 -10.89 -15.07
N ASP A 59 -3.57 -11.79 -15.59
CA ASP A 59 -4.95 -11.94 -15.12
C ASP A 59 -5.04 -12.40 -13.66
N PHE A 60 -3.99 -13.05 -13.16
CA PHE A 60 -3.84 -13.36 -11.75
C PHE A 60 -3.72 -12.07 -10.92
N VAL A 61 -2.81 -11.18 -11.30
CA VAL A 61 -2.58 -9.90 -10.60
C VAL A 61 -3.83 -9.02 -10.65
N LYS A 62 -4.52 -8.96 -11.80
CA LYS A 62 -5.76 -8.17 -11.93
C LYS A 62 -6.85 -8.67 -10.99
N ARG A 63 -7.06 -9.98 -10.91
CA ARG A 63 -8.05 -10.57 -9.98
C ARG A 63 -7.67 -10.33 -8.52
N GLU A 64 -6.41 -10.53 -8.15
CA GLU A 64 -5.93 -10.26 -6.80
C GLU A 64 -6.06 -8.76 -6.45
N PHE A 65 -5.85 -7.86 -7.43
CA PHE A 65 -6.09 -6.44 -7.27
C PHE A 65 -7.57 -6.12 -7.02
N GLU A 66 -8.47 -6.67 -7.83
CA GLU A 66 -9.91 -6.49 -7.69
C GLU A 66 -10.38 -6.96 -6.31
N ASP A 67 -9.94 -8.13 -5.87
CA ASP A 67 -10.32 -8.71 -4.58
C ASP A 67 -9.86 -7.91 -3.36
N LEU A 68 -8.71 -7.24 -3.45
CA LEU A 68 -8.05 -6.61 -2.29
C LEU A 68 -8.14 -5.10 -2.23
N TYR A 69 -8.28 -4.45 -3.39
CA TYR A 69 -8.15 -3.00 -3.51
C TYR A 69 -9.32 -2.34 -4.23
N THR A 70 -10.39 -3.09 -4.49
CA THR A 70 -11.68 -2.50 -4.88
C THR A 70 -12.69 -2.69 -3.76
N TYR A 71 -13.59 -1.73 -3.61
CA TYR A 71 -14.60 -1.84 -2.56
C TYR A 71 -15.55 -3.02 -2.81
N TRP A 72 -15.81 -3.39 -4.06
CA TRP A 72 -16.63 -4.56 -4.41
C TRP A 72 -15.95 -5.87 -4.03
N GLY A 73 -14.67 -6.03 -4.33
CA GLY A 73 -13.89 -7.21 -3.93
C GLY A 73 -13.81 -7.35 -2.41
N LEU A 74 -13.60 -6.24 -1.70
CA LEU A 74 -13.63 -6.21 -0.23
C LEU A 74 -15.01 -6.62 0.32
N LEU A 75 -16.10 -6.18 -0.32
CA LEU A 75 -17.45 -6.57 0.08
C LEU A 75 -17.88 -7.96 -0.41
N SER A 76 -17.09 -8.59 -1.30
CA SER A 76 -17.45 -9.82 -2.01
C SER A 76 -18.75 -9.69 -2.80
N GLU A 77 -18.97 -8.52 -3.39
CA GLU A 77 -20.16 -8.20 -4.19
C GLU A 77 -19.87 -8.34 -5.69
N PRO A 78 -20.70 -9.07 -6.46
CA PRO A 78 -20.51 -9.21 -7.89
C PRO A 78 -20.92 -7.93 -8.65
N GLY A 79 -20.24 -7.65 -9.77
CA GLY A 79 -20.75 -6.72 -10.79
C GLY A 79 -20.51 -5.23 -10.56
N GLY A 80 -19.50 -4.87 -9.77
CA GLY A 80 -19.08 -3.49 -9.63
C GLY A 80 -18.39 -2.89 -10.87
N PRO A 81 -18.45 -1.56 -11.09
CA PRO A 81 -17.61 -0.91 -12.09
C PRO A 81 -16.14 -1.17 -11.78
N ASP A 82 -15.43 -1.63 -12.80
CA ASP A 82 -13.97 -1.69 -12.84
C ASP A 82 -13.40 -0.32 -12.41
N LEU A 83 -12.49 -0.31 -11.44
CA LEU A 83 -11.82 0.91 -10.95
C LEU A 83 -11.25 1.71 -12.11
N LEU A 84 -10.70 1.04 -13.13
CA LEU A 84 -10.18 1.69 -14.32
C LEU A 84 -11.26 2.41 -15.12
N VAL A 85 -12.46 1.83 -15.21
CA VAL A 85 -13.62 2.45 -15.87
C VAL A 85 -14.08 3.67 -15.08
N LEU A 86 -14.22 3.54 -13.76
CA LEU A 86 -14.56 4.66 -12.88
C LEU A 86 -13.58 5.82 -13.07
N LEU A 87 -12.26 5.55 -12.99
CA LEU A 87 -11.25 6.60 -13.12
C LEU A 87 -11.24 7.24 -14.50
N ARG A 88 -11.46 6.46 -15.58
CA ARG A 88 -11.62 7.02 -16.93
C ARG A 88 -12.80 7.97 -17.02
N GLN A 89 -13.94 7.59 -16.46
CA GLN A 89 -15.14 8.42 -16.46
C GLN A 89 -14.92 9.71 -15.67
N GLN A 90 -14.31 9.64 -14.48
CA GLN A 90 -14.01 10.82 -13.66
C GLN A 90 -13.04 11.78 -14.38
N VAL A 91 -11.95 11.26 -14.95
CA VAL A 91 -10.99 12.10 -15.69
C VAL A 91 -11.60 12.73 -16.94
N GLU A 92 -12.41 11.97 -17.69
CA GLU A 92 -13.10 12.49 -18.87
C GLU A 92 -14.16 13.54 -18.51
N ALA A 93 -14.89 13.35 -17.40
CA ALA A 93 -15.84 14.33 -16.89
C ALA A 93 -15.15 15.67 -16.55
N VAL A 94 -14.03 15.61 -15.83
CA VAL A 94 -13.27 16.81 -15.45
C VAL A 94 -12.59 17.47 -16.65
N ARG A 95 -12.14 16.69 -17.64
CA ARG A 95 -11.58 17.22 -18.88
C ARG A 95 -12.59 18.01 -19.70
N ASN A 96 -13.85 17.56 -19.73
CA ASN A 96 -14.93 18.22 -20.45
C ASN A 96 -15.57 19.36 -19.63
N CYS A 97 -15.11 19.56 -18.40
CA CYS A 97 -15.55 20.66 -17.57
C CYS A 97 -15.00 21.99 -18.08
N PRO A 98 -15.81 23.06 -18.10
CA PRO A 98 -15.27 24.41 -18.22
C PRO A 98 -14.30 24.71 -17.07
N PHE A 99 -13.12 25.24 -17.40
CA PHE A 99 -12.21 25.72 -16.37
C PHE A 99 -12.88 26.83 -15.54
N PRO A 100 -12.74 26.81 -14.21
CA PRO A 100 -13.29 27.86 -13.37
C PRO A 100 -12.66 29.21 -13.71
N PRO A 101 -13.46 30.30 -13.74
CA PRO A 101 -12.96 31.62 -14.09
C PRO A 101 -11.95 32.12 -13.05
N ASP A 102 -10.98 32.93 -13.50
CA ASP A 102 -9.95 33.52 -12.63
C ASP A 102 -10.51 34.42 -11.51
N SER A 103 -11.76 34.88 -11.65
CA SER A 103 -12.45 35.64 -10.62
C SER A 103 -12.95 34.79 -9.44
N SER A 104 -13.03 33.46 -9.57
CA SER A 104 -13.59 32.57 -8.54
C SER A 104 -12.52 31.70 -7.89
N LYS A 105 -11.79 32.28 -6.94
CA LYS A 105 -10.73 31.56 -6.20
C LYS A 105 -11.22 30.24 -5.58
N LYS A 106 -12.43 30.21 -4.99
CA LYS A 106 -13.00 29.00 -4.41
C LYS A 106 -13.22 27.90 -5.46
N ALA A 107 -13.80 28.24 -6.61
CA ALA A 107 -14.03 27.26 -7.67
C ALA A 107 -12.70 26.72 -8.25
N GLN A 108 -11.67 27.57 -8.34
CA GLN A 108 -10.33 27.12 -8.74
C GLN A 108 -9.70 26.17 -7.71
N THR A 109 -9.84 26.47 -6.42
CA THR A 109 -9.35 25.60 -5.34
C THR A 109 -10.06 24.26 -5.36
N ASP A 110 -11.40 24.25 -5.43
CA ASP A 110 -12.20 23.03 -5.49
C ASP A 110 -11.81 22.16 -6.71
N PHE A 111 -11.57 22.80 -7.86
CA PHE A 111 -11.08 22.13 -9.08
C PHE A 111 -9.69 21.52 -8.88
N ALA A 112 -8.76 22.28 -8.31
CA ALA A 112 -7.40 21.81 -8.02
C ALA A 112 -7.40 20.61 -7.06
N LEU A 113 -8.18 20.69 -5.97
CA LEU A 113 -8.33 19.61 -4.99
C LEU A 113 -8.84 18.32 -5.64
N HIS A 114 -9.84 18.44 -6.51
CA HIS A 114 -10.38 17.28 -7.21
C HIS A 114 -9.35 16.63 -8.15
N LEU A 115 -8.58 17.44 -8.89
CA LEU A 115 -7.49 16.93 -9.73
C LEU A 115 -6.39 16.25 -8.89
N LEU A 116 -5.99 16.85 -7.77
CA LEU A 116 -5.02 16.24 -6.85
C LEU A 116 -5.52 14.91 -6.30
N LEU A 117 -6.81 14.81 -5.95
CA LEU A 117 -7.42 13.55 -5.52
C LEU A 117 -7.39 12.50 -6.64
N LEU A 118 -7.82 12.84 -7.86
CA LEU A 118 -7.83 11.90 -8.99
C LEU A 118 -6.42 11.40 -9.32
N ARG A 119 -5.43 12.30 -9.30
CA ARG A 119 -4.01 11.94 -9.43
C ARG A 119 -3.61 10.95 -8.34
N ALA A 120 -3.92 11.25 -7.08
CA ALA A 120 -3.57 10.39 -5.95
C ALA A 120 -4.17 9.00 -6.08
N VAL A 121 -5.46 8.89 -6.43
CA VAL A 121 -6.15 7.60 -6.61
C VAL A 121 -5.55 6.82 -7.78
N CYS A 122 -5.24 7.47 -8.91
CA CYS A 122 -4.57 6.81 -10.03
C CYS A 122 -3.16 6.30 -9.66
N SER A 123 -2.38 7.11 -8.95
CA SER A 123 -1.04 6.74 -8.47
C SER A 123 -1.11 5.58 -7.48
N ALA A 124 -2.00 5.66 -6.49
CA ALA A 124 -2.25 4.61 -5.51
C ALA A 124 -2.64 3.28 -6.16
N ALA A 125 -3.55 3.30 -7.14
CA ALA A 125 -3.93 2.11 -7.91
C ALA A 125 -2.73 1.50 -8.64
N ASN A 126 -1.90 2.34 -9.29
CA ASN A 126 -0.67 1.88 -9.92
C ASN A 126 0.36 1.34 -8.92
N SER A 127 0.49 1.93 -7.73
CA SER A 127 1.37 1.48 -6.65
C SER A 127 0.93 0.12 -6.10
N ARG A 128 -0.36 -0.08 -5.84
CA ARG A 128 -0.92 -1.39 -5.44
C ARG A 128 -0.72 -2.46 -6.49
N LEU A 129 -0.92 -2.11 -7.76
CA LEU A 129 -0.71 -3.05 -8.87
C LEU A 129 0.76 -3.47 -8.99
N LYS A 130 1.71 -2.52 -8.90
CA LYS A 130 3.15 -2.79 -8.87
C LYS A 130 3.53 -3.73 -7.72
N ASP A 131 2.93 -3.52 -6.55
CA ASP A 131 3.21 -4.36 -5.40
C ASP A 131 2.80 -5.81 -5.67
N LEU A 132 1.59 -6.02 -6.17
CA LEU A 132 1.09 -7.35 -6.54
C LEU A 132 1.95 -8.02 -7.63
N GLU A 133 2.38 -7.28 -8.65
CA GLU A 133 3.31 -7.80 -9.68
C GLU A 133 4.63 -8.25 -9.06
N SER A 134 5.19 -7.45 -8.15
CA SER A 134 6.45 -7.78 -7.51
C SER A 134 6.29 -8.93 -6.50
N LEU A 135 5.16 -9.05 -5.81
CA LEU A 135 4.82 -10.23 -5.00
C LEU A 135 4.70 -11.48 -5.87
N GLN A 136 4.03 -11.39 -7.03
CA GLN A 136 3.94 -12.49 -7.98
C GLN A 136 5.33 -12.92 -8.48
N ALA A 137 6.20 -11.97 -8.81
CA ALA A 137 7.57 -12.24 -9.26
C ALA A 137 8.41 -12.91 -8.15
N LEU A 138 8.28 -12.46 -6.89
CA LEU A 138 8.95 -13.09 -5.75
C LEU A 138 8.45 -14.51 -5.51
N ARG A 139 7.13 -14.74 -5.58
CA ARG A 139 6.53 -16.07 -5.50
C ARG A 139 7.08 -16.98 -6.62
N ALA A 140 7.14 -16.48 -7.85
CA ALA A 140 7.71 -17.21 -8.99
C ALA A 140 9.19 -17.56 -8.77
N ALA A 141 9.99 -16.60 -8.31
CA ALA A 141 11.42 -16.80 -8.02
C ALA A 141 11.68 -17.79 -6.87
N ALA A 142 10.69 -18.06 -6.03
CA ALA A 142 10.70 -19.11 -5.01
C ALA A 142 10.06 -20.43 -5.46
N GLY A 143 9.70 -20.56 -6.74
CA GLY A 143 9.10 -21.77 -7.32
C GLY A 143 7.63 -21.98 -6.96
N LEU A 144 6.88 -20.91 -6.63
CA LEU A 144 5.54 -20.99 -6.05
C LEU A 144 4.40 -20.67 -7.04
N GLN A 145 4.63 -20.84 -8.33
CA GLN A 145 3.77 -20.24 -9.36
C GLN A 145 2.46 -21.00 -9.63
N GLN A 146 2.24 -22.18 -9.07
CA GLN A 146 1.06 -23.00 -9.35
C GLN A 146 0.29 -23.36 -8.08
N GLN A 147 -0.98 -22.94 -8.06
CA GLN A 147 -2.07 -23.28 -7.13
C GLN A 147 -2.15 -22.50 -5.81
N GLN A 148 -2.93 -21.42 -5.87
CA GLN A 148 -3.43 -20.65 -4.74
C GLN A 148 -4.34 -21.47 -3.79
N GLN A 149 -4.84 -22.64 -4.23
CA GLN A 149 -5.64 -23.57 -3.40
C GLN A 149 -4.80 -24.64 -2.69
N GLU A 150 -3.59 -24.96 -3.15
CA GLU A 150 -2.66 -25.90 -2.49
C GLU A 150 -1.54 -25.19 -1.70
N TRP A 151 -1.68 -23.86 -1.53
CA TRP A 151 -0.71 -22.97 -0.90
C TRP A 151 -0.39 -23.33 0.57
N GLU A 152 -1.27 -24.09 1.22
CA GLU A 152 -1.33 -24.15 2.69
C GLU A 152 -0.67 -25.39 3.29
N SER A 153 -0.59 -26.50 2.57
CA SER A 153 0.14 -27.70 2.99
C SER A 153 1.48 -27.84 2.27
N SER A 154 1.52 -27.67 0.95
CA SER A 154 2.70 -28.06 0.16
C SER A 154 3.90 -27.08 0.23
N PHE A 155 3.67 -25.83 0.69
CA PHE A 155 4.69 -24.76 0.66
C PHE A 155 5.94 -25.10 1.49
N LEU A 156 5.71 -25.50 2.75
CA LEU A 156 6.78 -25.90 3.67
C LEU A 156 7.05 -27.40 3.61
N GLU A 157 6.07 -28.22 3.23
CA GLU A 157 6.29 -29.66 3.01
C GLU A 157 7.29 -29.91 1.88
N SER A 158 7.20 -29.18 0.76
CA SER A 158 8.19 -29.29 -0.34
C SER A 158 9.58 -28.80 0.07
N ALA A 159 9.67 -27.76 0.89
CA ALA A 159 10.94 -27.24 1.41
C ALA A 159 11.57 -28.20 2.43
N ALA A 160 10.76 -28.75 3.32
CA ALA A 160 11.17 -29.74 4.32
C ALA A 160 11.59 -31.06 3.66
N ALA A 161 10.85 -31.52 2.64
CA ALA A 161 11.23 -32.69 1.85
C ALA A 161 12.54 -32.47 1.09
N SER A 162 12.73 -31.31 0.46
CA SER A 162 14.00 -30.94 -0.18
C SER A 162 15.15 -30.86 0.83
N ALA A 163 14.92 -30.25 2.00
CA ALA A 163 15.91 -30.18 3.08
C ALA A 163 16.28 -31.55 3.65
N ALA A 164 15.34 -32.50 3.67
CA ALA A 164 15.58 -33.88 4.11
C ALA A 164 16.30 -34.75 3.05
N LEU A 165 16.14 -34.44 1.76
CA LEU A 165 16.74 -35.17 0.63
C LEU A 165 18.11 -34.61 0.18
N SER A 166 18.45 -33.41 0.65
CA SER A 166 19.69 -32.67 0.32
C SER A 166 20.93 -33.29 0.98
N GLY A 167 21.39 -34.43 0.44
CA GLY A 167 22.71 -34.99 0.71
C GLY A 167 23.86 -34.35 -0.08
N ALA A 168 23.59 -33.42 -1.00
CA ALA A 168 24.61 -32.81 -1.86
C ALA A 168 24.32 -31.36 -2.33
N GLU A 169 25.33 -30.50 -2.14
CA GLU A 169 25.84 -29.46 -3.07
C GLU A 169 25.29 -28.03 -3.18
N LYS A 170 24.25 -27.58 -2.48
CA LYS A 170 24.03 -26.12 -2.34
C LYS A 170 24.66 -25.60 -1.04
N PRO A 171 25.50 -24.55 -1.07
CA PRO A 171 25.94 -23.90 0.16
C PRO A 171 24.70 -23.41 0.90
N GLY A 172 24.58 -23.81 2.17
CA GLY A 172 23.49 -23.35 3.01
C GLY A 172 23.65 -21.87 3.35
N VAL A 173 22.54 -21.24 3.75
CA VAL A 173 22.47 -19.83 4.15
C VAL A 173 22.76 -19.73 5.64
N THR A 174 23.70 -18.86 6.01
CA THR A 174 24.03 -18.60 7.42
C THR A 174 23.03 -17.64 8.06
N ALA A 175 23.03 -17.57 9.39
CA ALA A 175 22.26 -16.56 10.12
C ALA A 175 22.63 -15.13 9.70
N ALA A 176 23.92 -14.88 9.47
CA ALA A 176 24.42 -13.58 9.03
C ALA A 176 23.89 -13.21 7.63
N ASP A 177 23.92 -14.15 6.68
CA ASP A 177 23.38 -13.93 5.34
C ASP A 177 21.89 -13.59 5.37
N PHE A 178 21.12 -14.29 6.21
CA PHE A 178 19.69 -14.00 6.42
C PHE A 178 19.45 -12.60 6.99
N LEU A 179 20.18 -12.19 8.02
CA LEU A 179 20.05 -10.83 8.57
C LEU A 179 20.44 -9.76 7.54
N LEU A 180 21.53 -9.98 6.80
CA LEU A 180 21.98 -9.06 5.75
C LEU A 180 20.97 -8.95 4.60
N SER A 181 20.31 -10.04 4.22
CA SER A 181 19.29 -10.02 3.16
C SER A 181 18.07 -9.18 3.58
N LEU A 182 17.73 -9.21 4.87
CA LEU A 182 16.75 -8.33 5.49
C LEU A 182 17.27 -6.91 5.76
N GLY A 183 18.55 -6.62 5.50
CA GLY A 183 19.18 -5.33 5.79
C GLY A 183 19.29 -5.02 7.29
N ILE A 184 19.27 -6.05 8.13
CA ILE A 184 19.41 -5.96 9.58
C ILE A 184 20.90 -6.08 9.94
N PRO A 185 21.43 -5.23 10.83
CA PRO A 185 22.83 -5.32 11.26
C PRO A 185 23.17 -6.69 11.87
N VAL A 186 24.30 -7.27 11.46
CA VAL A 186 24.78 -8.55 11.99
C VAL A 186 25.39 -8.32 13.38
N THR A 187 24.91 -9.07 14.37
CA THR A 187 25.45 -9.06 15.75
C THR A 187 26.52 -10.14 15.92
N THR A 188 27.34 -10.02 16.96
CA THR A 188 28.35 -11.05 17.29
C THR A 188 27.69 -12.25 17.99
N GLY A 189 28.33 -13.42 17.94
CA GLY A 189 27.84 -14.63 18.62
C GLY A 189 26.71 -15.36 17.87
N LEU A 190 26.60 -15.17 16.56
CA LEU A 190 25.73 -15.99 15.71
C LEU A 190 26.34 -17.38 15.49
N PRO A 191 25.51 -18.43 15.38
CA PRO A 191 26.00 -19.77 15.09
C PRO A 191 26.52 -19.88 13.65
N GLU A 192 27.50 -20.77 13.43
CA GLU A 192 28.05 -21.09 12.10
C GLU A 192 27.18 -22.11 11.33
N SER A 193 26.08 -22.56 11.94
CA SER A 193 25.12 -23.46 11.30
C SER A 193 24.55 -22.82 10.04
N THR A 194 24.29 -23.68 9.05
CA THR A 194 23.67 -23.28 7.79
C THR A 194 22.32 -23.94 7.62
N VAL A 195 21.43 -23.28 6.90
CA VAL A 195 20.11 -23.79 6.53
C VAL A 195 20.05 -23.94 5.02
N ASN A 196 19.37 -24.99 4.54
CA ASN A 196 19.19 -25.19 3.09
C ASN A 196 18.69 -23.90 2.42
N ALA A 197 19.34 -23.51 1.32
CA ALA A 197 19.08 -22.23 0.66
C ALA A 197 17.62 -22.05 0.20
N ASP A 198 16.95 -23.13 -0.22
CA ASP A 198 15.56 -23.05 -0.67
C ASP A 198 14.62 -22.82 0.53
N LEU A 199 14.87 -23.46 1.67
CA LEU A 199 14.14 -23.21 2.91
C LEU A 199 14.39 -21.79 3.43
N ALA A 200 15.65 -21.35 3.48
CA ALA A 200 16.01 -20.01 3.94
C ALA A 200 15.36 -18.91 3.07
N LYS A 201 15.40 -19.05 1.74
CA LYS A 201 14.76 -18.11 0.80
C LYS A 201 13.24 -18.06 0.96
N LYS A 202 12.59 -19.22 1.13
CA LYS A 202 11.15 -19.29 1.40
C LYS A 202 10.79 -18.63 2.72
N PHE A 203 11.60 -18.86 3.76
CA PHE A 203 11.42 -18.24 5.06
C PHE A 203 11.61 -16.71 4.98
N GLU A 204 12.66 -16.24 4.31
CA GLU A 204 12.90 -14.81 4.07
C GLU A 204 11.67 -14.14 3.44
N LEU A 205 11.08 -14.74 2.41
CA LEU A 205 9.87 -14.20 1.77
C LEU A 205 8.67 -14.13 2.71
N LEU A 206 8.45 -15.17 3.52
CA LEU A 206 7.39 -15.15 4.53
C LEU A 206 7.66 -14.08 5.60
N PHE A 207 8.89 -13.97 6.05
CA PHE A 207 9.28 -13.06 7.10
C PHE A 207 9.16 -11.60 6.68
N ALA A 208 9.58 -11.29 5.44
CA ALA A 208 9.55 -9.94 4.87
C ALA A 208 8.14 -9.50 4.42
N ALA A 209 7.20 -10.42 4.20
CA ALA A 209 5.90 -10.10 3.62
C ALA A 209 5.10 -9.03 4.40
N PRO A 210 5.00 -9.07 5.74
CA PRO A 210 4.24 -8.06 6.45
C PRO A 210 4.93 -6.70 6.51
N THR A 211 6.27 -6.67 6.66
CA THR A 211 7.04 -5.44 6.54
C THR A 211 6.79 -4.79 5.19
N ARG A 212 6.84 -5.58 4.11
CA ARG A 212 6.53 -5.11 2.77
C ARG A 212 5.13 -4.52 2.71
N ASN A 213 4.12 -5.21 3.24
CA ASN A 213 2.76 -4.66 3.26
C ASN A 213 2.70 -3.32 4.01
N THR A 214 3.34 -3.22 5.18
CA THR A 214 3.41 -2.00 5.97
C THR A 214 4.07 -0.87 5.17
N VAL A 215 5.23 -1.12 4.55
CA VAL A 215 5.93 -0.14 3.68
C VAL A 215 5.05 0.28 2.51
N ASN A 216 4.35 -0.65 1.87
CA ASN A 216 3.48 -0.36 0.73
C ASN A 216 2.23 0.43 1.13
N ASP A 217 1.69 0.20 2.32
CA ASP A 217 0.60 1.00 2.87
C ASP A 217 1.06 2.47 3.07
N TYR A 218 2.31 2.71 3.49
CA TYR A 218 2.88 4.07 3.50
C TYR A 218 3.13 4.65 2.13
N ALA A 219 3.66 3.86 1.20
CA ALA A 219 3.88 4.32 -0.17
C ALA A 219 2.56 4.75 -0.81
N VAL A 220 1.48 4.02 -0.56
CA VAL A 220 0.15 4.43 -1.04
C VAL A 220 -0.36 5.65 -0.28
N LYS A 221 -0.15 5.74 1.04
CA LYS A 221 -0.47 6.96 1.79
C LYS A 221 0.28 8.19 1.25
N SER A 222 1.53 8.04 0.82
CA SER A 222 2.31 9.13 0.24
C SER A 222 1.82 9.54 -1.16
N ASP A 223 1.17 8.64 -1.91
CA ASP A 223 0.48 9.01 -3.16
C ASP A 223 -0.65 10.04 -2.91
N PHE A 224 -1.24 10.07 -1.71
CA PHE A 224 -2.23 11.07 -1.27
C PHE A 224 -1.61 12.32 -0.64
N PHE A 225 -0.28 12.39 -0.49
CA PHE A 225 0.39 13.48 0.22
C PHE A 225 0.02 14.85 -0.34
N SER A 226 0.16 15.07 -1.66
CA SER A 226 -0.15 16.37 -2.27
C SER A 226 -1.61 16.78 -2.10
N PHE A 227 -2.55 15.83 -2.01
CA PHE A 227 -3.96 16.14 -1.74
C PHE A 227 -4.17 16.61 -0.30
N PHE A 228 -3.50 16.01 0.68
CA PHE A 228 -3.66 16.38 2.09
C PHE A 228 -2.80 17.58 2.50
N GLU A 229 -1.62 17.75 1.89
CA GLU A 229 -0.76 18.93 2.05
C GLU A 229 -1.50 20.21 1.64
N ALA A 230 -2.38 20.12 0.64
CA ALA A 230 -3.28 21.20 0.27
C ALA A 230 -4.08 21.76 1.45
N PHE A 231 -4.32 21.01 2.53
CA PHE A 231 -5.07 21.45 3.70
C PHE A 231 -4.16 21.91 4.86
N ASN A 232 -2.86 22.07 4.62
CA ASN A 232 -1.83 22.31 5.65
C ASN A 232 -1.90 21.31 6.81
N ALA A 233 -2.32 20.08 6.52
CA ALA A 233 -2.69 19.08 7.52
C ALA A 233 -1.69 17.91 7.60
N PHE A 234 -0.46 18.12 7.13
CA PHE A 234 0.60 17.14 7.23
C PHE A 234 1.68 17.55 8.25
N PRO A 235 2.13 16.64 9.15
CA PRO A 235 1.64 15.28 9.33
C PRO A 235 0.21 15.23 9.87
N PHE A 236 -0.55 14.17 9.49
CA PHE A 236 -1.97 14.00 9.82
C PHE A 236 -2.22 14.12 11.32
N GLN A 237 -2.87 15.21 11.74
CA GLN A 237 -3.36 15.35 13.10
C GLN A 237 -4.85 15.00 13.13
N ASN A 238 -5.24 14.02 13.95
CA ASN A 238 -6.63 13.55 14.10
C ASN A 238 -7.61 14.64 14.57
N SER A 239 -7.11 15.80 15.00
CA SER A 239 -7.89 16.95 15.47
C SER A 239 -8.29 17.94 14.37
N VAL A 240 -7.79 17.77 13.13
CA VAL A 240 -8.09 18.70 12.03
C VAL A 240 -9.43 18.33 11.40
N ALA A 241 -10.37 19.28 11.39
CA ALA A 241 -11.59 19.20 10.62
C ALA A 241 -11.30 19.64 9.18
N PHE A 242 -11.42 18.73 8.22
CA PHE A 242 -11.16 19.00 6.81
C PHE A 242 -12.40 19.56 6.12
N GLU A 243 -12.25 20.71 5.44
CA GLU A 243 -13.34 21.27 4.63
C GLU A 243 -13.66 20.34 3.44
N ALA A 244 -14.94 20.06 3.24
CA ALA A 244 -15.42 19.42 2.03
C ALA A 244 -15.25 20.38 0.84
N TYR A 245 -14.92 19.87 -0.33
CA TYR A 245 -14.85 20.67 -1.56
C TYR A 245 -15.94 20.26 -2.54
N LYS A 246 -16.35 21.18 -3.42
CA LYS A 246 -17.33 20.87 -4.45
C LYS A 246 -16.65 20.16 -5.62
N VAL A 247 -17.13 18.97 -5.99
CA VAL A 247 -16.58 18.24 -7.14
C VAL A 247 -16.90 19.03 -8.42
N PRO A 248 -15.92 19.29 -9.30
CA PRO A 248 -16.18 19.96 -10.57
C PRO A 248 -17.20 19.22 -11.42
N CYS A 249 -18.02 19.97 -12.16
CA CYS A 249 -19.02 19.46 -13.11
C CYS A 249 -20.11 18.56 -12.49
N SER A 250 -20.08 18.35 -11.18
CA SER A 250 -21.20 17.89 -10.40
C SER A 250 -21.56 18.95 -9.36
N ASP A 251 -22.79 18.91 -8.88
CA ASP A 251 -23.18 19.71 -7.71
C ASP A 251 -22.93 18.97 -6.39
N SER A 252 -22.12 17.91 -6.42
CA SER A 252 -21.83 17.06 -5.26
C SER A 252 -20.62 17.55 -4.46
N TRP A 253 -20.65 17.27 -3.16
CA TRP A 253 -19.55 17.55 -2.25
C TRP A 253 -18.71 16.30 -2.05
N PHE A 254 -17.39 16.48 -2.01
CA PHE A 254 -16.48 15.41 -1.64
C PHE A 254 -16.27 15.38 -0.12
N PRO A 255 -16.53 14.24 0.54
CA PRO A 255 -16.35 14.04 1.98
C PRO A 255 -14.85 13.85 2.33
N THR A 256 -14.11 14.96 2.42
CA THR A 256 -12.65 14.96 2.69
C THR A 256 -12.32 14.37 4.07
N GLN A 257 -13.16 14.62 5.08
CA GLN A 257 -12.91 14.21 6.46
C GLN A 257 -12.85 12.68 6.58
N GLU A 258 -13.73 11.98 5.89
CA GLU A 258 -13.85 10.53 5.89
C GLU A 258 -12.61 9.89 5.29
N LEU A 259 -12.10 10.47 4.19
CA LEU A 259 -10.85 10.03 3.59
C LEU A 259 -9.65 10.29 4.52
N ALA A 260 -9.61 11.46 5.18
CA ALA A 260 -8.57 11.79 6.15
C ALA A 260 -8.57 10.84 7.36
N SER A 261 -9.75 10.50 7.89
CA SER A 261 -9.92 9.54 8.98
C SER A 261 -9.55 8.11 8.58
N ALA A 262 -9.71 7.73 7.32
CA ALA A 262 -9.17 6.46 6.82
C ALA A 262 -7.64 6.49 6.74
N ALA A 263 -7.07 7.56 6.18
CA ALA A 263 -5.61 7.72 6.03
C ALA A 263 -4.87 7.85 7.38
N SER A 264 -5.51 8.40 8.41
CA SER A 264 -4.89 8.57 9.73
C SER A 264 -4.73 7.27 10.50
N GLN A 265 -5.48 6.21 10.15
CA GLN A 265 -5.32 4.88 10.73
C GLN A 265 -4.02 4.19 10.30
N LEU A 266 -3.38 4.68 9.24
CA LEU A 266 -2.05 4.26 8.81
C LEU A 266 -0.98 5.08 9.58
N SER A 267 -0.77 4.76 10.86
CA SER A 267 0.11 5.51 11.78
C SER A 267 1.59 5.13 11.65
N LEU A 268 2.44 6.10 11.25
CA LEU A 268 3.88 5.88 11.03
C LEU A 268 4.57 5.33 12.28
N GLU A 269 4.14 5.79 13.45
CA GLU A 269 4.65 5.32 14.74
C GLU A 269 4.33 3.83 14.95
N ALA A 270 3.09 3.41 14.67
CA ALA A 270 2.69 2.01 14.78
C ALA A 270 3.45 1.12 13.80
N ALA A 271 3.71 1.63 12.60
CA ALA A 271 4.51 0.93 11.60
C ALA A 271 5.97 0.79 12.01
N ASN A 272 6.59 1.87 12.49
CA ASN A 272 7.96 1.83 13.00
C ASN A 272 8.09 0.87 14.19
N ALA A 273 7.11 0.85 15.09
CA ALA A 273 7.08 -0.11 16.21
C ALA A 273 7.00 -1.56 15.71
N GLU A 274 6.16 -1.85 14.70
CA GLU A 274 6.10 -3.17 14.08
C GLU A 274 7.43 -3.57 13.43
N LEU A 275 8.08 -2.63 12.72
CA LEU A 275 9.39 -2.87 12.09
C LEU A 275 10.48 -3.17 13.11
N LEU A 276 10.56 -2.41 14.21
CA LEU A 276 11.52 -2.66 15.28
C LEU A 276 11.29 -4.02 15.94
N GLN A 277 10.03 -4.36 16.24
CA GLN A 277 9.68 -5.67 16.78
C GLN A 277 10.09 -6.82 15.84
N ARG A 278 10.00 -6.62 14.53
CA ARG A 278 10.45 -7.59 13.52
C ARG A 278 11.96 -7.76 13.52
N GLU A 279 12.70 -6.65 13.61
CA GLU A 279 14.15 -6.70 13.68
C GLU A 279 14.61 -7.49 14.91
N GLU A 280 14.00 -7.25 16.08
CA GLU A 280 14.25 -8.02 17.30
C GLU A 280 13.93 -9.51 17.10
N GLN A 281 12.78 -9.83 16.49
CA GLN A 281 12.41 -11.22 16.20
C GLN A 281 13.41 -11.90 15.26
N ALA A 282 13.89 -11.19 14.23
CA ALA A 282 14.89 -11.72 13.30
C ALA A 282 16.22 -12.00 14.02
N GLN A 283 16.68 -11.10 14.88
CA GLN A 283 17.88 -11.29 15.70
C GLN A 283 17.77 -12.51 16.61
N GLN A 284 16.62 -12.66 17.29
CA GLN A 284 16.37 -13.81 18.17
C GLN A 284 16.40 -15.14 17.41
N LEU A 285 15.82 -15.18 16.21
CA LEU A 285 15.86 -16.36 15.35
C LEU A 285 17.26 -16.64 14.82
N ALA A 286 18.03 -15.61 14.48
CA ALA A 286 19.40 -15.73 14.02
C ALA A 286 20.32 -16.36 15.09
N HIS A 287 20.13 -16.05 16.38
CA HIS A 287 20.89 -16.70 17.46
C HIS A 287 20.61 -18.20 17.63
N HIS A 288 19.47 -18.69 17.12
CA HIS A 288 19.07 -20.10 17.18
C HIS A 288 19.03 -20.76 15.79
N TRP A 289 19.74 -20.18 14.82
CA TRP A 289 19.64 -20.54 13.42
C TRP A 289 19.94 -22.03 13.19
N SER A 290 18.96 -22.77 12.71
CA SER A 290 19.09 -24.19 12.38
C SER A 290 17.89 -24.61 11.55
N THR A 291 18.01 -25.71 10.79
CA THR A 291 16.92 -26.20 9.94
C THR A 291 15.61 -26.42 10.71
N PRO A 292 15.59 -27.07 11.90
CA PRO A 292 14.36 -27.26 12.67
C PRO A 292 13.74 -25.94 13.14
N VAL A 293 14.57 -24.99 13.59
CA VAL A 293 14.10 -23.69 14.07
C VAL A 293 13.53 -22.86 12.93
N VAL A 294 14.23 -22.79 11.78
CA VAL A 294 13.76 -22.04 10.61
C VAL A 294 12.49 -22.66 10.04
N LEU A 295 12.37 -23.98 10.01
CA LEU A 295 11.15 -24.64 9.55
C LEU A 295 9.95 -24.32 10.46
N ALA A 296 10.13 -24.42 11.78
CA ALA A 296 9.07 -24.08 12.74
C ALA A 296 8.67 -22.61 12.66
N ALA A 297 9.67 -21.71 12.58
CA ALA A 297 9.44 -20.27 12.42
C ALA A 297 8.71 -19.95 11.10
N ALA A 298 9.06 -20.64 10.01
CA ALA A 298 8.39 -20.47 8.72
C ALA A 298 6.91 -20.92 8.79
N GLN A 299 6.61 -22.04 9.45
CA GLN A 299 5.23 -22.50 9.64
C GLN A 299 4.42 -21.49 10.45
N GLN A 300 4.99 -21.01 11.55
CA GLN A 300 4.36 -20.00 12.38
C GLN A 300 4.13 -18.69 11.61
N GLN A 301 5.15 -18.21 10.87
CA GLN A 301 5.06 -16.98 10.10
C GLN A 301 4.00 -17.09 8.99
N GLN A 302 3.89 -18.24 8.32
CA GLN A 302 2.86 -18.47 7.31
C GLN A 302 1.45 -18.34 7.90
N GLN A 303 1.20 -18.96 9.06
CA GLN A 303 -0.08 -18.87 9.76
C GLN A 303 -0.39 -17.44 10.19
N GLN A 304 0.60 -16.75 10.77
CA GLN A 304 0.47 -15.35 11.19
C GLN A 304 0.18 -14.43 10.00
N ASN A 305 0.89 -14.60 8.89
CA ASN A 305 0.68 -13.81 7.67
C ASN A 305 -0.74 -14.00 7.12
N ARG A 306 -1.24 -15.24 7.10
CA ARG A 306 -2.61 -15.55 6.67
C ARG A 306 -3.64 -14.89 7.60
N ALA A 307 -3.49 -15.07 8.91
CA ALA A 307 -4.40 -14.48 9.88
C ALA A 307 -4.41 -12.94 9.78
N ALA A 308 -3.24 -12.33 9.64
CA ALA A 308 -3.10 -10.88 9.47
C ALA A 308 -3.74 -10.39 8.17
N PHE A 309 -3.56 -11.12 7.06
CA PHE A 309 -4.17 -10.80 5.78
C PHE A 309 -5.70 -10.83 5.85
N GLU A 310 -6.28 -11.89 6.40
CA GLU A 310 -7.73 -12.01 6.58
C GLU A 310 -8.28 -10.94 7.53
N ALA A 311 -7.57 -10.65 8.63
CA ALA A 311 -7.93 -9.59 9.55
C ALA A 311 -7.95 -8.21 8.87
N ARG A 312 -6.94 -7.90 8.05
CA ARG A 312 -6.87 -6.65 7.27
C ARG A 312 -8.00 -6.55 6.26
N LYS A 313 -8.27 -7.61 5.49
CA LYS A 313 -9.40 -7.67 4.54
C LYS A 313 -10.72 -7.41 5.26
N LYS A 314 -10.95 -8.08 6.39
CA LYS A 314 -12.16 -7.89 7.22
C LYS A 314 -12.27 -6.48 7.80
N GLN A 315 -11.17 -5.90 8.27
CA GLN A 315 -11.13 -4.54 8.79
C GLN A 315 -11.49 -3.50 7.72
N ARG A 316 -10.86 -3.56 6.54
CA ARG A 316 -11.19 -2.67 5.41
C ARG A 316 -12.62 -2.82 4.95
N SER A 317 -13.11 -4.05 4.85
CA SER A 317 -14.51 -4.34 4.54
C SER A 317 -15.47 -3.70 5.55
N LYS A 318 -15.15 -3.76 6.85
CA LYS A 318 -15.94 -3.12 7.91
C LYS A 318 -15.92 -1.60 7.79
N GLN A 319 -14.77 -0.99 7.48
CA GLN A 319 -14.67 0.46 7.27
C GLN A 319 -15.54 0.89 6.09
N ILE A 320 -15.43 0.21 4.95
CA ILE A 320 -16.24 0.48 3.75
C ILE A 320 -17.74 0.33 4.05
N ARG A 321 -18.16 -0.74 4.76
CA ARG A 321 -19.58 -0.91 5.15
C ARG A 321 -20.07 0.22 6.05
N THR A 322 -19.27 0.63 7.03
CA THR A 322 -19.61 1.75 7.92
C THR A 322 -19.85 3.02 7.11
N LEU A 323 -18.97 3.31 6.13
CA LEU A 323 -19.11 4.48 5.28
C LEU A 323 -20.33 4.41 4.36
N LEU A 324 -20.61 3.25 3.78
CA LEU A 324 -21.82 3.03 2.99
C LEU A 324 -23.10 3.25 3.81
N THR A 325 -23.07 3.06 5.13
CA THR A 325 -24.21 3.33 6.01
C THR A 325 -24.31 4.78 6.49
N GLN A 326 -23.19 5.52 6.50
CA GLN A 326 -23.11 6.87 7.08
C GLN A 326 -23.15 7.99 6.03
N VAL A 327 -22.64 7.74 4.83
CA VAL A 327 -22.58 8.70 3.72
C VAL A 327 -23.82 8.49 2.85
N GLY A 328 -24.51 9.57 2.47
CA GLY A 328 -25.75 9.57 1.68
C GLY A 328 -25.65 8.87 0.30
N PRO A 329 -25.89 9.54 -0.85
CA PRO A 329 -25.68 8.88 -2.14
C PRO A 329 -24.23 8.39 -2.26
N ARG A 330 -24.06 7.17 -2.79
CA ARG A 330 -22.78 6.44 -2.87
C ARG A 330 -21.71 7.28 -3.58
N ASN A 331 -20.68 7.74 -2.86
CA ASN A 331 -19.53 8.40 -3.47
C ASN A 331 -18.48 7.35 -3.87
N GLU A 332 -18.55 6.89 -5.11
CA GLU A 332 -17.68 5.80 -5.61
C GLU A 332 -16.19 6.15 -5.58
N LEU A 333 -15.84 7.43 -5.77
CA LEU A 333 -14.45 7.88 -5.71
C LEU A 333 -13.90 7.84 -4.29
N LEU A 334 -14.70 8.20 -3.28
CA LEU A 334 -14.31 8.03 -1.86
C LEU A 334 -14.06 6.54 -1.56
N LEU A 335 -14.99 5.67 -1.95
CA LEU A 335 -14.87 4.23 -1.70
C LEU A 335 -13.65 3.63 -2.38
N ALA A 336 -13.37 4.06 -3.61
CA ALA A 336 -12.16 3.67 -4.34
C ALA A 336 -10.88 4.14 -3.62
N ALA A 337 -10.84 5.40 -3.20
CA ALA A 337 -9.69 5.94 -2.47
C ALA A 337 -9.42 5.19 -1.17
N ILE A 338 -10.47 4.85 -0.41
CA ILE A 338 -10.36 4.10 0.85
C ILE A 338 -10.01 2.63 0.63
N ALA A 339 -10.52 1.99 -0.43
CA ALA A 339 -10.14 0.62 -0.75
C ALA A 339 -8.64 0.50 -1.11
N LEU A 340 -8.05 1.56 -1.65
CA LEU A 340 -6.63 1.62 -1.99
C LEU A 340 -5.73 1.87 -0.77
N LEU A 341 -6.19 2.63 0.24
CA LEU A 341 -5.48 2.90 1.49
C LEU A 341 -5.29 1.64 2.35
#